data_AF-A0A953IU53-F1
#
_entry.id   AF-A0A953IU53-F1
#
_cell.length_a   1.000
_cell.length_b   1.000
_cell.length_c   1.000
_cell.angle_alpha   90.00
_cell.angle_beta   90.00
_cell.angle_gamma   90.00
#
_symmetry.space_group_name_H-M   'P 1'
#
loop_
_entity.id
_entity.type
_entity.pdbx_description
1 polymer ?
#
loop_
_entity_poly.entity_id
_entity_poly.type
_entity_poly.pdbx_seq_one_letter_code
_entity_poly.pdbx_strand_id
1 'polypeptide(L)'
;IAILLTWRDACSYARIGGTGAFRDALAIEFPGDPATGIPYFAMGEPDKPVVIYQWKADWQSAGAGDEDGLYPQMTVDWYPYSGRAPGEIAAAADYAKSGDRVYVTSWHAGNSLGDRDLQGRTPIEKLQAEGFGTLTTLPTDRQDGRGKAAWKDGVWSLVLIVPRAQDRFAFAPGMTIPVAFAAWDGAKRERGGEKAVSTWYFMSLEKPIGTLAFISPVLAFLGVAALQAWGLHRMRRRAGQSAGTGT
;
A
#
# COMPACT_ATOMS: atom_id res chain seq x y z
N ILE A 1 3.54 6.52 -2.39
CA ILE A 1 4.69 5.83 -1.78
C ILE A 1 4.80 4.44 -2.37
N ALA A 2 6.02 3.88 -2.43
CA ALA A 2 6.25 2.51 -2.81
C ALA A 2 7.03 1.82 -1.68
N ILE A 3 6.62 0.60 -1.34
CA ILE A 3 7.18 -0.17 -0.23
C ILE A 3 7.57 -1.54 -0.81
N LEU A 4 8.82 -1.93 -0.61
CA LEU A 4 9.30 -3.28 -0.91
C LEU A 4 9.22 -4.12 0.38
N LEU A 5 8.46 -5.21 0.32
CA LEU A 5 8.30 -6.16 1.40
C LEU A 5 8.87 -7.51 0.95
N THR A 6 9.69 -8.13 1.79
CA THR A 6 10.26 -9.44 1.51
C THR A 6 10.05 -10.36 2.72
N TRP A 7 9.68 -11.61 2.46
CA TRP A 7 9.52 -12.60 3.51
C TRP A 7 9.86 -13.98 2.98
N ARG A 8 10.27 -14.86 3.90
CA ARG A 8 10.53 -16.27 3.57
C ARG A 8 9.22 -17.03 3.57
N ASP A 9 9.05 -17.84 2.54
CA ASP A 9 7.93 -18.74 2.40
C ASP A 9 8.37 -19.92 1.52
N ALA A 10 8.28 -21.12 2.06
CA ALA A 10 8.76 -22.32 1.39
C ALA A 10 7.94 -22.64 0.11
N CYS A 11 6.70 -22.16 0.03
CA CYS A 11 5.79 -22.47 -1.07
C CYS A 11 5.06 -21.21 -1.51
N SER A 12 5.13 -20.84 -2.79
CA SER A 12 4.26 -19.80 -3.31
C SER A 12 2.84 -20.35 -3.51
N TYR A 13 1.92 -20.08 -2.59
CA TYR A 13 0.49 -20.32 -2.78
C TYR A 13 -0.12 -19.21 -3.66
N ALA A 14 0.46 -19.02 -4.85
CA ALA A 14 0.12 -17.99 -5.81
C ALA A 14 -1.02 -18.37 -6.76
N ARG A 15 -1.27 -19.68 -6.93
CA ARG A 15 -2.35 -20.23 -7.74
C ARG A 15 -2.83 -21.48 -7.05
N ILE A 16 -4.01 -21.49 -6.44
CA ILE A 16 -4.68 -22.76 -6.14
C ILE A 16 -6.19 -22.56 -6.17
N GLY A 17 -6.83 -23.23 -7.13
CA GLY A 17 -8.26 -23.52 -7.10
C GLY A 17 -8.53 -24.76 -6.25
N GLY A 18 -9.72 -24.82 -5.65
CA GLY A 18 -10.12 -25.92 -4.77
C GLY A 18 -10.49 -25.43 -3.38
N THR A 19 -11.47 -26.07 -2.76
CA THR A 19 -12.09 -25.64 -1.49
C THR A 19 -11.16 -25.74 -0.27
N GLY A 20 -10.04 -26.46 -0.39
CA GLY A 20 -9.05 -26.63 0.67
C GLY A 20 -7.82 -25.73 0.55
N ALA A 21 -7.79 -24.83 -0.42
CA ALA A 21 -6.62 -24.03 -0.71
C ALA A 21 -6.69 -22.62 -0.13
N PHE A 22 -5.56 -22.17 0.41
CA PHE A 22 -5.43 -20.84 1.02
C PHE A 22 -4.32 -20.09 0.30
N ARG A 23 -4.52 -18.78 0.17
CA ARG A 23 -3.62 -17.89 -0.57
C ARG A 23 -2.59 -17.30 0.38
N ASP A 24 -1.42 -17.01 -0.14
CA ASP A 24 -0.54 -16.07 0.53
C ASP A 24 -1.11 -14.66 0.39
N ALA A 25 -0.98 -13.87 1.45
CA ALA A 25 -1.39 -12.48 1.45
C ALA A 25 -0.49 -11.64 2.35
N LEU A 26 -0.42 -10.35 2.05
CA LEU A 26 0.26 -9.36 2.88
C LEU A 26 -0.57 -8.09 2.89
N ALA A 27 -0.74 -7.49 4.05
CA ALA A 27 -1.41 -6.21 4.20
C ALA A 27 -0.51 -5.19 4.90
N ILE A 28 -0.69 -3.94 4.49
CA ILE A 28 -0.22 -2.78 5.22
C ILE A 28 -1.41 -1.96 5.69
N GLU A 29 -1.32 -1.42 6.89
CA GLU A 29 -2.39 -0.69 7.57
C GLU A 29 -1.89 0.69 7.99
N PHE A 30 -2.75 1.70 7.80
CA PHE A 30 -2.53 3.07 8.24
C PHE A 30 -3.75 3.57 9.02
N PRO A 31 -3.61 4.48 9.99
CA PRO A 31 -4.75 5.20 10.55
C PRO A 31 -5.48 5.95 9.43
N GLY A 32 -6.82 5.97 9.48
CA GLY A 32 -7.65 6.72 8.55
C GLY A 32 -7.41 8.22 8.65
N ASP A 33 -7.15 8.71 9.86
CA ASP A 33 -6.69 10.06 10.14
C ASP A 33 -5.63 10.04 11.26
N PRO A 34 -4.33 10.16 10.93
CA PRO A 34 -3.26 10.21 11.93
C PRO A 34 -3.36 11.41 12.91
N ALA A 35 -4.14 12.46 12.60
CA ALA A 35 -4.29 13.63 13.46
C ALA A 35 -5.22 13.38 14.66
N THR A 36 -6.12 12.39 14.60
CA THR A 36 -7.03 12.03 15.69
C THR A 36 -6.42 11.04 16.68
N GLY A 37 -5.18 10.62 16.44
CA GLY A 37 -4.43 9.67 17.24
C GLY A 37 -4.15 8.37 16.51
N ILE A 38 -3.52 7.43 17.21
CA ILE A 38 -3.19 6.11 16.68
C ILE A 38 -4.23 5.13 17.23
N PRO A 39 -5.07 4.52 16.39
CA PRO A 39 -6.09 3.59 16.85
C PRO A 39 -5.48 2.24 17.26
N TYR A 40 -6.30 1.30 17.73
CA TYR A 40 -5.83 -0.05 17.99
C TYR A 40 -5.29 -0.70 16.70
N PHE A 41 -4.12 -1.36 16.78
CA PHE A 41 -3.41 -1.88 15.60
C PHE A 41 -4.09 -3.09 14.94
N ALA A 42 -5.03 -3.74 15.63
CA ALA A 42 -5.78 -4.84 15.07
C ALA A 42 -7.07 -4.32 14.45
N MET A 43 -6.92 -3.53 13.38
CA MET A 43 -7.99 -3.05 12.51
C MET A 43 -8.82 -1.89 13.06
N GLY A 44 -8.22 -1.06 13.90
CA GLY A 44 -8.84 0.18 14.38
C GLY A 44 -9.74 0.00 15.61
N GLU A 45 -10.52 1.04 15.90
CA GLU A 45 -11.55 1.07 16.93
C GLU A 45 -12.69 2.01 16.49
N PRO A 46 -13.86 2.00 17.17
CA PRO A 46 -14.97 2.90 16.82
C PRO A 46 -14.51 4.37 16.73
N ASP A 47 -15.01 5.09 15.73
CA ASP A 47 -14.67 6.49 15.41
C ASP A 47 -13.20 6.75 15.01
N LYS A 48 -12.36 5.72 14.96
CA LYS A 48 -10.97 5.82 14.50
C LYS A 48 -10.67 4.70 13.51
N PRO A 49 -11.15 4.87 12.25
CA PRO A 49 -10.93 3.88 11.21
C PRO A 49 -9.46 3.72 10.87
N VAL A 50 -9.15 2.59 10.26
CA VAL A 50 -7.89 2.31 9.58
C VAL A 50 -8.15 2.04 8.10
N VAL A 51 -7.17 2.34 7.27
CA VAL A 51 -7.14 2.00 5.85
C VAL A 51 -6.11 0.91 5.64
N ILE A 52 -6.52 -0.17 4.99
CA ILE A 52 -5.70 -1.36 4.79
C ILE A 52 -5.55 -1.59 3.29
N TYR A 53 -4.31 -1.82 2.86
CA TYR A 53 -4.00 -2.26 1.51
C TYR A 53 -3.51 -3.71 1.57
N GLN A 54 -4.32 -4.65 1.10
CA GLN A 54 -4.03 -6.08 1.15
C GLN A 54 -3.72 -6.63 -0.23
N TRP A 55 -2.48 -7.07 -0.43
CA TRP A 55 -2.08 -7.90 -1.55
C TRP A 55 -2.57 -9.34 -1.37
N LYS A 56 -3.06 -9.95 -2.45
CA LYS A 56 -3.50 -11.34 -2.51
C LYS A 56 -2.82 -12.06 -3.68
N ALA A 57 -2.15 -13.17 -3.40
CA ALA A 57 -1.33 -13.86 -4.38
C ALA A 57 -2.15 -14.44 -5.56
N ASP A 58 -3.34 -14.95 -5.26
CA ASP A 58 -4.26 -15.53 -6.26
C ASP A 58 -4.86 -14.46 -7.18
N TRP A 59 -5.13 -13.24 -6.68
CA TRP A 59 -5.63 -12.15 -7.52
C TRP A 59 -4.61 -11.74 -8.58
N GLN A 60 -3.32 -11.77 -8.25
CA GLN A 60 -2.26 -11.52 -9.23
C GLN A 60 -2.22 -12.60 -10.33
N SER A 61 -2.55 -13.84 -9.96
CA SER A 61 -2.57 -14.99 -10.87
C SER A 61 -3.95 -15.24 -11.49
N ALA A 62 -4.96 -14.42 -11.20
CA ALA A 62 -6.35 -14.64 -11.58
C ALA A 62 -6.55 -14.68 -13.11
N GLY A 63 -5.69 -14.01 -13.89
CA GLY A 63 -5.70 -14.10 -15.36
C GLY A 63 -4.98 -15.33 -15.93
N ALA A 64 -4.42 -16.19 -15.08
CA ALA A 64 -3.48 -17.22 -15.52
C ALA A 64 -4.06 -18.65 -15.39
N GLY A 65 -5.16 -18.86 -14.67
CA GLY A 65 -5.77 -20.19 -14.54
C GLY A 65 -7.16 -20.19 -15.15
N ASP A 66 -7.27 -20.50 -16.44
CA ASP A 66 -8.53 -21.00 -16.99
C ASP A 66 -8.87 -22.29 -16.21
N GLU A 67 -10.12 -22.44 -15.76
CA GLU A 67 -10.59 -23.63 -15.04
C GLU A 67 -10.25 -24.92 -15.81
N ASP A 68 -10.23 -24.84 -17.15
CA ASP A 68 -9.81 -25.90 -18.07
C ASP A 68 -8.36 -26.35 -17.88
N GLY A 69 -7.47 -25.41 -17.58
CA GLY A 69 -6.06 -25.69 -17.33
C GLY A 69 -5.81 -26.32 -15.96
N LEU A 70 -6.67 -26.03 -14.98
CA LEU A 70 -6.58 -26.59 -13.62
C LEU A 70 -7.19 -27.99 -13.54
N TYR A 71 -8.27 -28.23 -14.30
CA TYR A 71 -9.00 -29.50 -14.29
C TYR A 71 -9.21 -30.03 -15.71
N PRO A 72 -8.13 -30.48 -16.40
CA PRO A 72 -8.21 -30.88 -17.80
C PRO A 72 -9.07 -32.14 -18.06
N GLN A 73 -9.47 -32.84 -17.00
CA GLN A 73 -10.35 -34.02 -17.06
C GLN A 73 -11.78 -33.70 -16.57
N MET A 74 -12.07 -32.45 -16.23
CA MET A 74 -13.40 -32.04 -15.82
C MET A 74 -14.34 -32.10 -17.02
N THR A 75 -15.43 -32.85 -16.87
CA THR A 75 -16.55 -32.81 -17.82
C THR A 75 -17.62 -31.92 -17.21
N VAL A 76 -18.11 -30.95 -17.97
CA VAL A 76 -19.20 -30.05 -17.54
C VAL A 76 -20.41 -30.26 -18.43
N ASP A 77 -21.59 -30.23 -17.80
CA ASP A 77 -22.84 -30.16 -18.54
C ASP A 77 -22.99 -28.77 -19.16
N TRP A 78 -23.48 -28.72 -20.39
CA TRP A 78 -23.75 -27.45 -21.05
C TRP A 78 -24.94 -26.75 -20.39
N TYR A 79 -24.69 -25.55 -19.84
CA TYR A 79 -25.72 -24.72 -19.24
C TYR A 79 -26.19 -23.64 -20.22
N PRO A 80 -27.51 -23.51 -20.44
CA PRO A 80 -28.06 -22.36 -21.15
C PRO A 80 -27.67 -21.07 -20.40
N TYR A 81 -27.58 -19.95 -21.12
CA TYR A 81 -27.20 -18.61 -20.62
C TYR A 81 -25.70 -18.30 -20.47
N SER A 82 -24.80 -19.27 -20.60
CA SER A 82 -23.34 -19.01 -20.65
C SER A 82 -22.89 -18.29 -21.94
N GLY A 83 -23.69 -18.37 -23.00
CA GLY A 83 -23.31 -17.92 -24.34
C GLY A 83 -22.17 -18.74 -24.98
N ARG A 84 -21.83 -19.89 -24.39
CA ARG A 84 -20.87 -20.87 -24.94
C ARG A 84 -21.60 -21.95 -25.74
N ALA A 85 -20.90 -22.55 -26.71
CA ALA A 85 -21.46 -23.63 -27.51
C ALA A 85 -21.55 -24.95 -26.70
N PRO A 86 -22.44 -25.89 -27.08
CA PRO A 86 -22.44 -27.23 -26.48
C PRO A 86 -21.07 -27.90 -26.55
N GLY A 87 -20.57 -28.39 -25.41
CA GLY A 87 -19.25 -29.01 -25.28
C GLY A 87 -18.10 -28.05 -24.94
N GLU A 88 -18.35 -26.73 -24.90
CA GLU A 88 -17.39 -25.76 -24.36
C GLU A 88 -17.59 -25.59 -22.84
N ILE A 89 -16.47 -25.44 -22.12
CA ILE A 89 -16.50 -25.14 -20.69
C ILE A 89 -16.77 -23.64 -20.51
N ALA A 90 -17.84 -23.33 -19.77
CA ALA A 90 -18.19 -21.96 -19.42
C ALA A 90 -17.49 -21.56 -18.13
N ALA A 91 -16.69 -20.49 -18.19
CA ALA A 91 -16.08 -19.89 -17.01
C ALA A 91 -17.10 -19.05 -16.24
N ALA A 92 -16.83 -18.74 -14.97
CA ALA A 92 -17.72 -17.88 -14.17
C ALA A 92 -17.96 -16.51 -14.83
N ALA A 93 -16.96 -15.99 -15.56
CA ALA A 93 -17.09 -14.73 -16.30
C ALA A 93 -18.08 -14.80 -17.48
N ASP A 94 -18.30 -16.00 -18.05
CA ASP A 94 -19.26 -16.18 -19.16
C ASP A 94 -20.70 -15.91 -18.70
N TYR A 95 -21.01 -16.23 -17.44
CA TYR A 95 -22.31 -15.96 -16.80
C TYR A 95 -22.48 -14.52 -16.28
N ALA A 96 -21.44 -13.69 -16.40
CA ALA A 96 -21.45 -12.29 -16.00
C ALA A 96 -21.40 -11.32 -17.19
N LYS A 97 -21.47 -11.84 -18.43
CA LYS A 97 -21.44 -11.05 -19.66
C LYS A 97 -22.61 -10.05 -19.68
N SER A 98 -22.40 -8.88 -20.30
CA SER A 98 -23.36 -7.78 -20.39
C SER A 98 -23.80 -7.14 -19.05
N GLY A 99 -23.13 -7.47 -17.94
CA GLY A 99 -23.37 -6.86 -16.63
C GLY A 99 -24.47 -7.54 -15.80
N ASP A 100 -25.20 -8.50 -16.35
CA ASP A 100 -26.08 -9.37 -15.57
C ASP A 100 -25.24 -10.43 -14.86
N ARG A 101 -25.25 -10.38 -13.53
CA ARG A 101 -24.45 -11.26 -12.65
C ARG A 101 -25.32 -12.25 -11.87
N VAL A 102 -26.62 -12.36 -12.18
CA VAL A 102 -27.59 -13.13 -11.38
C VAL A 102 -27.19 -14.59 -11.17
N TYR A 103 -26.49 -15.19 -12.14
CA TYR A 103 -26.00 -16.57 -12.10
C TYR A 103 -24.65 -16.72 -11.38
N VAL A 104 -24.02 -15.61 -10.99
CA VAL A 104 -22.78 -15.56 -10.20
C VAL A 104 -23.08 -14.87 -8.87
N THR A 105 -23.88 -15.55 -8.04
CA THR A 105 -24.51 -14.97 -6.83
C THR A 105 -23.54 -14.31 -5.86
N SER A 106 -22.35 -14.88 -5.66
CA SER A 106 -21.30 -14.26 -4.83
C SER A 106 -20.88 -12.89 -5.37
N TRP A 107 -20.71 -12.78 -6.69
CA TRP A 107 -20.34 -11.53 -7.35
C TRP A 107 -21.53 -10.55 -7.35
N HIS A 108 -22.74 -11.04 -7.62
CA HIS A 108 -23.96 -10.24 -7.55
C HIS A 108 -24.21 -9.65 -6.16
N ALA A 109 -23.91 -10.41 -5.10
CA ALA A 109 -24.00 -9.98 -3.71
C ALA A 109 -22.91 -8.98 -3.29
N GLY A 110 -21.99 -8.60 -4.19
CA GLY A 110 -20.92 -7.65 -3.90
C GLY A 110 -19.74 -8.22 -3.12
N ASN A 111 -19.58 -9.56 -3.04
CA ASN A 111 -18.42 -10.16 -2.40
C ASN A 111 -17.17 -9.97 -3.28
N SER A 112 -16.18 -9.24 -2.78
CA SER A 112 -14.94 -8.96 -3.50
C SER A 112 -14.12 -10.20 -3.87
N LEU A 113 -14.22 -11.29 -3.08
CA LEU A 113 -13.59 -12.57 -3.42
C LEU A 113 -14.22 -13.24 -4.64
N GLY A 114 -15.48 -12.91 -4.96
CA GLY A 114 -16.17 -13.35 -6.17
C GLY A 114 -16.11 -12.34 -7.33
N ASP A 115 -15.65 -11.11 -7.07
CA ASP A 115 -15.61 -10.03 -8.06
C ASP A 115 -14.42 -10.19 -9.01
N ARG A 116 -14.69 -10.76 -10.19
CA ARG A 116 -13.66 -10.99 -11.22
C ARG A 116 -13.20 -9.68 -11.89
N ASP A 117 -14.06 -8.67 -11.98
CA ASP A 117 -13.68 -7.36 -12.54
C ASP A 117 -12.66 -6.66 -11.63
N LEU A 118 -12.88 -6.73 -10.31
CA LEU A 118 -11.94 -6.18 -9.32
C LEU A 118 -10.60 -6.94 -9.34
N GLN A 119 -10.66 -8.27 -9.35
CA GLN A 119 -9.48 -9.15 -9.40
C GLN A 119 -8.64 -8.94 -10.65
N GLY A 120 -9.28 -8.75 -11.81
CA GLY A 120 -8.58 -8.46 -13.07
C GLY A 120 -7.94 -7.07 -13.13
N ARG A 121 -8.36 -6.13 -12.27
CA ARG A 121 -7.84 -4.76 -12.23
C ARG A 121 -6.59 -4.61 -11.37
N THR A 122 -6.54 -5.28 -10.22
CA THR A 122 -5.46 -5.09 -9.26
C THR A 122 -5.31 -6.31 -8.34
N PRO A 123 -4.07 -6.69 -7.97
CA PRO A 123 -3.85 -7.68 -6.92
C PRO A 123 -3.92 -7.09 -5.50
N ILE A 124 -4.11 -5.78 -5.38
CA ILE A 124 -4.21 -5.05 -4.11
C ILE A 124 -5.65 -4.62 -3.87
N GLU A 125 -6.25 -5.12 -2.81
CA GLU A 125 -7.55 -4.65 -2.33
C GLU A 125 -7.35 -3.58 -1.25
N LYS A 126 -7.99 -2.43 -1.43
CA LYS A 126 -8.11 -1.38 -0.43
C LYS A 126 -9.36 -1.62 0.40
N LEU A 127 -9.17 -1.66 1.71
CA LEU A 127 -10.18 -1.97 2.72
C LEU A 127 -10.19 -0.86 3.79
N GLN A 128 -11.28 -0.79 4.53
CA GLN A 128 -11.41 0.05 5.72
C GLN A 128 -12.00 -0.77 6.87
N ALA A 129 -11.61 -0.46 8.09
CA ALA A 129 -12.17 -1.05 9.30
C ALA A 129 -12.20 -0.03 10.45
N GLU A 130 -13.19 -0.16 11.33
CA GLU A 130 -13.40 0.59 12.58
C GLU A 130 -13.49 -0.40 13.76
N GLY A 131 -12.50 -1.28 13.86
CA GLY A 131 -12.45 -2.36 14.83
C GLY A 131 -12.60 -3.75 14.22
N PHE A 132 -12.29 -4.75 15.02
CA PHE A 132 -12.38 -6.15 14.61
C PHE A 132 -13.80 -6.50 14.14
N GLY A 133 -13.91 -7.17 12.99
CA GLY A 133 -15.19 -7.60 12.41
C GLY A 133 -15.91 -6.57 11.54
N THR A 134 -15.40 -5.35 11.40
CA THR A 134 -16.02 -4.29 10.57
C THR A 134 -15.35 -4.10 9.20
N LEU A 135 -14.36 -4.95 8.88
CA LEU A 135 -13.57 -4.87 7.66
C LEU A 135 -14.46 -4.91 6.42
N THR A 136 -14.37 -3.85 5.61
CA THR A 136 -15.18 -3.67 4.43
C THR A 136 -14.30 -3.28 3.25
N THR A 137 -14.59 -3.85 2.08
CA THR A 137 -13.94 -3.46 0.83
C THR A 137 -14.39 -2.06 0.42
N LEU A 138 -13.45 -1.21 0.01
CA LEU A 138 -13.83 0.09 -0.53
C LEU A 138 -14.40 -0.06 -1.96
N PRO A 139 -15.31 0.82 -2.38
CA PRO A 139 -15.87 0.81 -3.73
C PRO A 139 -14.80 0.81 -4.83
N THR A 140 -15.13 0.23 -5.98
CA THR A 140 -14.18 -0.02 -7.08
C THR A 140 -13.46 1.23 -7.61
N ASP A 141 -14.11 2.39 -7.59
CA ASP A 141 -13.53 3.69 -7.96
C ASP A 141 -12.48 4.19 -6.94
N ARG A 142 -12.49 3.64 -5.73
CA ARG A 142 -11.54 3.94 -4.65
C ARG A 142 -10.41 2.91 -4.53
N GLN A 143 -10.41 1.87 -5.37
CA GLN A 143 -9.38 0.83 -5.43
C GLN A 143 -8.10 1.35 -6.13
N ASP A 144 -7.35 2.18 -5.40
CA ASP A 144 -6.21 2.95 -5.89
C ASP A 144 -4.83 2.32 -5.58
N GLY A 145 -4.82 1.21 -4.83
CA GLY A 145 -3.62 0.44 -4.54
C GLY A 145 -3.10 -0.29 -5.78
N ARG A 146 -1.78 -0.35 -5.93
CA ARG A 146 -1.12 -1.09 -7.02
C ARG A 146 0.02 -1.90 -6.45
N GLY A 147 0.38 -2.99 -7.10
CA GLY A 147 1.53 -3.77 -6.67
C GLY A 147 1.79 -4.96 -7.54
N LYS A 148 2.93 -5.58 -7.30
CA LYS A 148 3.33 -6.83 -7.93
C LYS A 148 4.28 -7.58 -7.01
N ALA A 149 4.09 -8.87 -6.92
CA ALA A 149 4.96 -9.77 -6.19
C ALA A 149 5.63 -10.79 -7.11
N ALA A 150 6.82 -11.22 -6.74
CA ALA A 150 7.51 -12.36 -7.30
C ALA A 150 7.96 -13.28 -6.17
N TRP A 151 7.85 -14.58 -6.40
CA TRP A 151 8.43 -15.58 -5.51
C TRP A 151 9.61 -16.25 -6.21
N LYS A 152 10.73 -16.36 -5.52
CA LYS A 152 11.94 -17.02 -6.01
C LYS A 152 12.72 -17.61 -4.84
N ASP A 153 13.15 -18.85 -4.98
CA ASP A 153 14.04 -19.55 -4.03
C ASP A 153 13.57 -19.47 -2.56
N GLY A 154 12.26 -19.67 -2.32
CA GLY A 154 11.69 -19.64 -0.97
C GLY A 154 11.48 -18.25 -0.39
N VAL A 155 11.51 -17.20 -1.23
CA VAL A 155 11.36 -15.81 -0.80
C VAL A 155 10.35 -15.11 -1.69
N TRP A 156 9.34 -14.50 -1.07
CA TRP A 156 8.46 -13.54 -1.70
C TRP A 156 9.09 -12.15 -1.68
N SER A 157 8.92 -11.40 -2.76
CA SER A 157 9.26 -9.98 -2.89
C SER A 157 8.07 -9.23 -3.48
N LEU A 158 7.42 -8.38 -2.70
CA LEU A 158 6.25 -7.58 -3.07
C LEU A 158 6.63 -6.10 -3.11
N VAL A 159 6.37 -5.45 -4.24
CA VAL A 159 6.30 -3.99 -4.30
C VAL A 159 4.84 -3.57 -4.19
N LEU A 160 4.50 -2.83 -3.13
CA LEU A 160 3.18 -2.27 -2.89
C LEU A 160 3.24 -0.74 -3.01
N ILE A 161 2.38 -0.19 -3.85
CA ILE A 161 2.28 1.23 -4.17
C ILE A 161 0.96 1.77 -3.61
N VAL A 162 1.08 2.77 -2.74
CA VAL A 162 -0.05 3.50 -2.14
C VAL A 162 0.00 4.95 -2.59
N PRO A 163 -1.11 5.56 -3.03
CA PRO A 163 -1.14 6.98 -3.37
C PRO A 163 -0.69 7.87 -2.21
N ARG A 164 0.02 8.96 -2.51
CA ARG A 164 0.47 9.89 -1.46
C ARG A 164 -0.69 10.66 -0.84
N ALA A 165 -1.69 11.02 -1.63
CA ALA A 165 -2.92 11.62 -1.13
C ALA A 165 -3.85 10.50 -0.64
N GLN A 166 -4.35 10.66 0.58
CA GLN A 166 -5.41 9.85 1.18
C GLN A 166 -6.58 10.79 1.54
N ASP A 167 -7.71 10.25 1.97
CA ASP A 167 -8.91 11.06 2.22
C ASP A 167 -8.72 12.17 3.25
N ARG A 168 -8.01 11.85 4.36
CA ARG A 168 -7.85 12.74 5.51
C ARG A 168 -6.41 13.17 5.77
N PHE A 169 -5.45 12.58 5.06
CA PHE A 169 -4.04 12.91 5.22
C PHE A 169 -3.27 12.72 3.92
N ALA A 170 -2.02 13.16 3.90
CA ALA A 170 -1.11 12.87 2.80
C ALA A 170 0.25 12.46 3.35
N PHE A 171 0.91 11.54 2.65
CA PHE A 171 2.30 11.18 2.89
C PHE A 171 3.21 12.35 2.46
N ALA A 172 3.33 13.37 3.31
CA ALA A 172 4.18 14.54 3.11
C ALA A 172 5.63 14.28 3.60
N PRO A 173 6.67 14.87 2.97
CA PRO A 173 8.03 14.75 3.46
C PRO A 173 8.18 15.37 4.86
N GLY A 174 8.84 14.67 5.76
CA GLY A 174 8.99 15.03 7.17
C GLY A 174 7.80 14.67 8.06
N MET A 175 6.67 14.21 7.49
CA MET A 175 5.54 13.71 8.29
C MET A 175 5.81 12.27 8.74
N THR A 176 5.62 12.01 10.03
CA THR A 176 5.68 10.68 10.61
C THR A 176 4.28 10.06 10.60
N ILE A 177 4.14 8.88 10.00
CA ILE A 177 2.86 8.19 9.79
C ILE A 177 2.96 6.79 10.40
N PRO A 178 2.01 6.39 11.26
CA PRO A 178 1.95 5.03 11.78
C PRO A 178 1.66 4.03 10.66
N VAL A 179 2.34 2.89 10.69
CA VAL A 179 2.14 1.77 9.77
C VAL A 179 2.18 0.45 10.54
N ALA A 180 1.26 -0.44 10.24
CA ALA A 180 1.24 -1.81 10.74
C ALA A 180 1.16 -2.81 9.58
N PHE A 181 1.51 -4.06 9.85
CA PHE A 181 1.64 -5.11 8.85
C PHE A 181 0.86 -6.36 9.28
N ALA A 182 0.34 -7.08 8.29
CA ALA A 182 -0.18 -8.41 8.50
C ALA A 182 0.23 -9.34 7.35
N ALA A 183 0.48 -10.61 7.66
CA ALA A 183 0.86 -11.61 6.68
C ALA A 183 0.07 -12.91 6.92
N TRP A 184 -0.31 -13.56 5.82
CA TRP A 184 -1.00 -14.83 5.80
C TRP A 184 -0.17 -15.83 5.01
N ASP A 185 0.13 -16.96 5.64
CA ASP A 185 0.79 -18.14 5.07
C ASP A 185 -0.27 -19.15 4.60
N GLY A 186 -0.42 -19.28 3.28
CA GLY A 186 -1.39 -20.18 2.66
C GLY A 186 -1.12 -21.65 2.98
N ALA A 187 0.14 -22.04 3.16
CA ALA A 187 0.53 -23.40 3.54
C ALA A 187 0.01 -23.77 4.94
N LYS A 188 -0.10 -22.77 5.83
CA LYS A 188 -0.67 -22.91 7.18
C LYS A 188 -2.17 -22.71 7.25
N ARG A 189 -2.84 -22.52 6.11
CA ARG A 189 -4.29 -22.32 6.00
C ARG A 189 -4.79 -21.01 6.63
N GLU A 190 -3.88 -20.05 6.78
CA GLU A 190 -4.18 -18.74 7.35
C GLU A 190 -5.14 -17.96 6.44
N ARG A 191 -6.17 -17.36 7.05
CA ARG A 191 -7.17 -16.51 6.37
C ARG A 191 -7.89 -15.62 7.38
N GLY A 192 -8.45 -14.50 6.92
CA GLY A 192 -9.23 -13.62 7.78
C GLY A 192 -8.40 -13.16 8.99
N GLY A 193 -8.85 -13.47 10.21
CA GLY A 193 -8.13 -13.15 11.45
C GLY A 193 -6.98 -14.10 11.81
N GLU A 194 -6.90 -15.28 11.21
CA GLU A 194 -5.76 -16.20 11.40
C GLU A 194 -4.60 -15.69 10.55
N LYS A 195 -3.68 -14.95 11.18
CA LYS A 195 -2.56 -14.27 10.51
C LYS A 195 -1.48 -13.86 11.50
N ALA A 196 -0.28 -13.61 11.00
CA ALA A 196 0.72 -12.85 11.76
C ALA A 196 0.42 -11.34 11.65
N VAL A 197 0.56 -10.62 12.77
CA VAL A 197 0.36 -9.16 12.82
C VAL A 197 1.53 -8.48 13.52
N SER A 198 1.82 -7.24 13.12
CA SER A 198 2.70 -6.34 13.87
C SER A 198 1.88 -5.37 14.73
N THR A 199 2.53 -4.75 15.71
CA THR A 199 2.03 -3.49 16.28
C THR A 199 2.32 -2.32 15.34
N TRP A 200 1.98 -1.10 15.77
CA TRP A 200 2.36 0.12 15.06
C TRP A 200 3.87 0.34 15.05
N TYR A 201 4.38 0.65 13.88
CA TYR A 201 5.66 1.30 13.64
C TYR A 201 5.43 2.69 13.08
N PHE A 202 6.49 3.49 13.00
CA PHE A 202 6.45 4.81 12.42
C PHE A 202 7.33 4.88 11.18
N MET A 203 6.78 5.39 10.09
CA MET A 203 7.53 5.70 8.88
C MET A 203 7.47 7.20 8.60
N SER A 204 8.54 7.74 8.02
CA SER A 204 8.56 9.11 7.52
C SER A 204 9.20 9.15 6.15
N LEU A 205 8.72 10.06 5.30
CA LEU A 205 9.38 10.35 4.04
C LEU A 205 10.47 11.39 4.31
N GLU A 206 11.69 11.14 3.85
CA GLU A 206 12.78 12.07 4.03
C GLU A 206 12.47 13.44 3.40
N LYS A 207 12.75 14.52 4.13
CA LYS A 207 12.62 15.88 3.60
C LYS A 207 13.89 16.19 2.80
N PRO A 208 13.79 16.55 1.51
CA PRO A 208 14.96 16.94 0.74
C PRO A 208 15.64 18.13 1.43
N ILE A 209 16.94 17.99 1.69
CA ILE A 209 17.75 19.04 2.30
C ILE A 209 17.87 20.19 1.29
N GLY A 210 17.35 21.37 1.64
CA GLY A 210 17.42 22.54 0.76
C GLY A 210 18.86 23.03 0.59
N THR A 211 19.18 23.60 -0.59
CA THR A 211 20.52 24.12 -0.91
C THR A 211 21.06 25.11 0.12
N LEU A 212 20.17 25.88 0.76
CA LEU A 212 20.52 26.81 1.84
C LEU A 212 21.15 26.13 3.05
N ALA A 213 20.83 24.87 3.35
CA ALA A 213 21.47 24.13 4.44
C ALA A 213 22.94 23.82 4.14
N PHE A 214 23.31 23.66 2.87
CA PHE A 214 24.70 23.46 2.45
C PHE A 214 25.49 24.78 2.42
N ILE A 215 24.84 25.88 2.09
CA ILE A 215 25.50 27.19 1.94
C ILE A 215 25.46 28.01 3.24
N SER A 216 24.61 27.65 4.22
CA SER A 216 24.47 28.36 5.49
C SER A 216 25.79 28.48 6.28
N PRO A 217 26.71 27.49 6.34
CA PRO A 217 27.97 27.66 7.05
C PRO A 217 28.87 28.69 6.36
N VAL A 218 28.85 28.71 5.02
CA VAL A 218 29.64 29.66 4.21
C VAL A 218 29.10 31.08 4.39
N LEU A 219 27.78 31.28 4.33
CA LEU A 219 27.16 32.58 4.57
C LEU A 219 27.39 33.08 6.00
N ALA A 220 27.30 32.19 7.00
CA ALA A 220 27.59 32.54 8.38
C ALA A 220 29.06 32.99 8.53
N PHE A 221 30.01 32.27 7.93
CA PHE A 221 31.42 32.64 7.94
C PHE A 221 31.67 34.00 7.27
N LEU A 222 31.13 34.21 6.07
CA LEU A 222 31.28 35.48 5.35
C LEU A 222 30.63 36.65 6.12
N GLY A 223 29.49 36.42 6.76
CA GLY A 223 28.82 37.42 7.60
C GLY A 223 29.69 37.83 8.81
N VAL A 224 30.28 36.85 9.50
CA VAL A 224 31.20 37.12 10.62
C VAL A 224 32.45 37.86 10.13
N ALA A 225 33.05 37.43 9.02
CA ALA A 225 34.23 38.10 8.44
C ALA A 225 33.93 39.56 8.04
N ALA A 226 32.77 39.82 7.44
CA ALA A 226 32.35 41.17 7.07
C ALA A 226 32.15 42.08 8.30
N LEU A 227 31.55 41.56 9.39
CA LEU A 227 31.41 42.29 10.64
C LEU A 227 32.76 42.62 11.28
N GLN A 228 33.70 41.68 11.28
CA GLN A 228 35.06 41.90 11.78
C GLN A 228 35.80 42.98 10.96
N ALA A 229 35.74 42.89 9.64
CA ALA A 229 36.34 43.88 8.74
C ALA A 229 35.73 45.27 8.92
N TRP A 230 34.39 45.36 9.06
CA TRP A 230 33.69 46.62 9.33
C TRP A 230 34.09 47.23 10.67
N GLY A 231 34.19 46.40 11.72
CA GLY A 231 34.66 46.83 13.04
C GLY A 231 36.07 47.42 13.00
N LEU A 232 37.01 46.73 12.33
CA LEU A 232 38.38 47.19 12.13
C LEU A 232 38.44 48.50 11.32
N HIS A 233 37.65 48.61 10.25
CA HIS A 233 37.57 49.82 9.43
C HIS A 233 37.05 51.03 10.22
N ARG A 234 36.02 50.83 11.05
CA ARG A 234 35.45 51.87 11.91
C ARG A 234 36.45 52.32 12.98
N MET A 235 37.21 51.39 13.57
CA MET A 235 38.26 51.72 14.53
C MET A 235 39.39 52.53 13.88
N ARG A 236 39.83 52.15 12.68
CA ARG A 236 40.84 52.91 11.92
C ARG A 236 40.38 54.34 11.58
N ARG A 237 39.12 54.51 11.16
CA ARG A 237 38.56 55.84 10.88
C ARG A 237 38.49 56.74 12.12
N ARG A 238 38.17 56.17 13.30
CA ARG A 238 38.17 56.91 14.57
C ARG A 238 39.58 57.32 15.00
N ALA A 239 40.56 56.43 14.87
CA ALA A 239 41.95 56.74 15.18
C ALA A 239 42.54 57.85 14.29
N GLY A 240 42.16 57.88 13.00
CA GLY A 240 42.58 58.94 12.07
C GLY A 240 41.96 60.32 12.35
N GLN A 241 40.77 60.38 12.96
CA GLN A 241 40.13 61.65 13.35
C GLN A 241 40.71 62.23 14.65
N SER A 242 41.18 61.40 15.58
CA SER A 242 41.83 61.85 16.83
C SER A 242 43.23 62.43 16.61
N ALA A 243 43.90 62.07 15.52
CA ALA A 243 45.21 62.60 15.16
C ALA A 243 45.16 63.95 14.43
N GLY A 244 43.97 64.39 13.97
CA GLY A 244 43.79 65.61 13.16
C GLY A 244 43.35 66.86 13.93
N THR A 245 43.10 66.76 15.24
CA THR A 245 42.63 67.88 16.09
C THR A 245 43.70 68.40 17.07
N GLY A 246 44.96 68.00 16.89
CA GLY A 246 46.08 68.46 17.70
C GLY A 246 47.04 69.35 16.92
N THR A 247 46.60 70.55 16.53
CA THR A 247 47.45 71.73 16.22
C THR A 247 46.65 72.98 16.48
#